data_AF-A0A4Y2HB67-F1
#
_entry.id   AF-A0A4Y2HB67-F1
#
_cell.length_a   1.000
_cell.length_b   1.000
_cell.length_c   1.000
_cell.angle_alpha   90.00
_cell.angle_beta   90.00
_cell.angle_gamma   90.00
#
_symmetry.space_group_name_H-M   'P 1'
#
loop_
_entity.id
_entity.type
_entity.pdbx_description
1 polymer ?
#
loop_
_entity_poly.entity_id
_entity_poly.type
_entity_poly.pdbx_seq_one_letter_code
_entity_poly.pdbx_strand_id
1 'polypeptide(L)'
;MTNYHHIALLLTPAISLWNGQVPKRCQMQYSPSDVWRCYFGYRIYSTLQSPVFVFQWLFDEAQMTADNVGAPVSKPQWDYIHKMGNDLRTSLENVTAVFAPSCISHMVLTKKDWRHVKINKVSLPQALRCWELQVHEHNHHHHHPHHHLYDPMNTEALPRI
;
A
#
# COMPACT_ATOMS: atom_id res chain seq x y z
N MET A 1 0.73 -12.68 6.39
CA MET A 1 -0.58 -12.01 6.41
C MET A 1 -1.09 -12.19 7.81
N THR A 2 -1.48 -11.09 8.43
CA THR A 2 -1.98 -11.02 9.80
C THR A 2 -2.86 -12.20 10.14
N ASN A 3 -2.85 -12.68 11.38
CA ASN A 3 -3.88 -13.59 11.83
C ASN A 3 -5.24 -12.85 11.80
N TYR A 4 -5.96 -13.00 10.69
CA TYR A 4 -7.21 -12.28 10.39
C TYR A 4 -8.26 -12.45 11.49
N HIS A 5 -8.17 -13.52 12.29
CA HIS A 5 -9.05 -13.71 13.44
C HIS A 5 -8.90 -12.59 14.48
N HIS A 6 -7.69 -12.12 14.78
CA HIS A 6 -7.51 -11.07 15.80
C HIS A 6 -8.01 -9.72 15.32
N ILE A 7 -7.76 -9.34 14.06
CA ILE A 7 -8.28 -8.08 13.53
C ILE A 7 -9.81 -8.15 13.32
N ALA A 8 -10.36 -9.29 12.90
CA ALA A 8 -11.82 -9.46 12.76
C ALA A 8 -12.55 -9.26 14.11
N LEU A 9 -11.96 -9.75 15.20
CA LEU A 9 -12.48 -9.55 16.56
C LEU A 9 -12.48 -8.08 16.98
N LEU A 10 -11.57 -7.26 16.45
CA LEU A 10 -11.54 -5.82 16.72
C LEU A 10 -12.49 -5.04 15.82
N LEU A 11 -12.50 -5.33 14.51
CA LEU A 11 -13.25 -4.54 13.53
C LEU A 11 -14.76 -4.77 13.61
N THR A 12 -15.21 -6.01 13.88
CA THR A 12 -16.64 -6.34 13.95
C THR A 12 -17.39 -5.49 14.99
N PRO A 13 -16.98 -5.45 16.27
CA PRO A 13 -17.62 -4.58 17.26
C PRO A 13 -17.40 -3.10 16.96
N ALA A 14 -16.22 -2.71 16.44
CA ALA A 14 -15.91 -1.32 16.14
C ALA A 14 -16.82 -0.73 15.05
N ILE A 15 -17.13 -1.48 14.00
CA ILE A 15 -18.05 -1.06 12.94
C ILE A 15 -19.44 -0.80 13.51
N SER A 16 -19.94 -1.65 14.40
CA SER A 16 -21.23 -1.44 15.05
C SER A 16 -21.20 -0.22 15.96
N LEU A 17 -20.15 -0.05 16.77
CA LEU A 17 -20.00 1.07 17.70
C LEU A 17 -19.96 2.42 16.96
N TRP A 18 -19.28 2.48 15.82
CA TRP A 18 -19.09 3.72 15.05
C TRP A 18 -20.13 3.93 13.96
N ASN A 19 -21.10 3.01 13.80
CA ASN A 19 -21.97 2.96 12.62
C ASN A 19 -21.17 3.05 11.31
N GLY A 20 -20.05 2.32 11.27
CA GLY A 20 -19.02 2.42 10.25
C GLY A 20 -19.54 2.07 8.86
N GLN A 21 -19.27 2.93 7.88
CA GLN A 21 -19.67 2.73 6.50
C GLN A 21 -18.49 2.23 5.67
N VAL A 22 -18.77 1.39 4.67
CA VAL A 22 -17.79 0.91 3.69
C VAL A 22 -18.33 1.14 2.28
N PRO A 23 -17.48 1.20 1.23
CA PRO A 23 -17.98 1.38 -0.13
C PRO A 23 -18.95 0.28 -0.55
N LYS A 24 -20.11 0.68 -1.11
CA LYS A 24 -21.21 -0.22 -1.47
C LYS A 24 -20.75 -1.42 -2.32
N ARG A 25 -19.82 -1.20 -3.26
CA ARG A 25 -19.29 -2.26 -4.14
C ARG A 25 -18.54 -3.35 -3.38
N CYS A 26 -17.76 -2.96 -2.36
CA CYS A 26 -17.13 -3.92 -1.48
C CYS A 26 -18.15 -4.60 -0.56
N GLN A 27 -19.10 -3.84 -0.01
CA GLN A 27 -20.15 -4.38 0.85
C GLN A 27 -20.95 -5.51 0.17
N MET A 28 -21.28 -5.35 -1.12
CA MET A 28 -22.03 -6.35 -1.89
C MET A 28 -21.28 -7.68 -2.11
N GLN A 29 -19.97 -7.75 -1.83
CA GLN A 29 -19.20 -9.00 -1.93
C GLN A 29 -19.31 -9.88 -0.69
N TYR A 30 -19.82 -9.35 0.44
CA TYR A 30 -19.76 -10.01 1.73
C TYR A 30 -21.14 -10.07 2.40
N SER A 31 -21.29 -11.04 3.30
CA SER A 31 -22.43 -11.07 4.22
C SER A 31 -22.38 -9.86 5.17
N PRO A 32 -23.51 -9.46 5.79
CA PRO A 32 -23.52 -8.38 6.77
C PRO A 32 -22.53 -8.56 7.92
N SER A 33 -22.26 -9.79 8.35
CA SER A 33 -21.27 -10.11 9.40
C SER A 33 -19.81 -10.04 8.94
N ASP A 34 -19.56 -10.00 7.62
CA ASP A 34 -18.23 -10.02 7.02
C ASP A 34 -17.80 -8.68 6.41
N VAL A 35 -18.62 -7.62 6.52
CA VAL A 35 -18.32 -6.30 5.92
C VAL A 35 -17.02 -5.67 6.44
N TRP A 36 -16.52 -6.11 7.60
CA TRP A 36 -15.21 -5.72 8.13
C TRP A 36 -14.05 -6.05 7.18
N ARG A 37 -14.22 -7.04 6.29
CA ARG A 37 -13.22 -7.40 5.27
C ARG A 37 -12.89 -6.25 4.32
N CYS A 38 -13.81 -5.29 4.15
CA CYS A 38 -13.58 -4.09 3.35
C CYS A 38 -12.56 -3.12 3.93
N TYR A 39 -12.13 -3.28 5.19
CA TYR A 39 -11.06 -2.48 5.78
C TYR A 39 -9.66 -2.95 5.36
N PHE A 40 -9.55 -4.08 4.65
CA PHE A 40 -8.27 -4.59 4.16
C PHE A 40 -8.05 -4.18 2.71
N GLY A 41 -6.93 -3.49 2.46
CA GLY A 41 -6.56 -2.97 1.13
C GLY A 41 -6.71 -3.99 0.00
N TYR A 42 -6.12 -5.18 0.16
CA TYR A 42 -6.18 -6.23 -0.86
C TYR A 42 -7.59 -6.80 -1.14
N ARG A 43 -8.57 -6.57 -0.25
CA ARG A 43 -9.98 -6.93 -0.46
C ARG A 43 -10.77 -5.82 -1.13
N ILE A 44 -10.56 -4.58 -0.70
CA ILE A 44 -11.30 -3.43 -1.21
C ILE A 44 -10.79 -2.94 -2.57
N TYR A 45 -9.49 -3.11 -2.87
CA TYR A 45 -8.83 -2.51 -4.04
C TYR A 45 -9.56 -2.83 -5.36
N SER A 46 -9.94 -4.09 -5.58
CA SER A 46 -10.62 -4.53 -6.83
C SER A 46 -12.03 -3.94 -7.01
N THR A 47 -12.58 -3.29 -5.99
CA THR A 47 -13.92 -2.68 -6.00
C THR A 47 -13.90 -1.18 -6.22
N LEU A 48 -12.71 -0.56 -6.13
CA LEU A 48 -12.52 0.88 -6.29
C LEU A 48 -12.59 1.27 -7.78
N GLN A 49 -13.21 2.42 -8.05
CA GLN A 49 -13.31 2.97 -9.41
C GLN A 49 -12.29 4.06 -9.67
N SER A 50 -12.02 4.85 -8.65
CA SER A 50 -11.01 5.89 -8.72
C SER A 50 -9.63 5.24 -8.86
N PRO A 51 -8.74 5.79 -9.70
CA PRO A 51 -7.34 5.41 -9.66
C PRO A 51 -6.78 5.60 -8.24
N VAL A 52 -6.08 4.59 -7.72
CA VAL A 52 -5.46 4.64 -6.39
C VAL A 52 -3.99 4.26 -6.51
N PHE A 53 -3.12 5.15 -6.02
CA PHE A 53 -1.71 4.86 -5.80
C PHE A 53 -1.51 4.30 -4.39
N VAL A 54 -0.95 3.09 -4.28
CA VAL A 54 -0.70 2.44 -2.99
C VAL A 54 0.75 2.62 -2.59
N PHE A 55 0.98 3.33 -1.49
CA PHE A 55 2.26 3.29 -0.79
C PHE A 55 2.16 2.34 0.40
N GLN A 56 3.13 1.44 0.56
CA GLN A 56 3.15 0.50 1.68
C GLN A 56 4.57 0.06 2.05
N TRP A 57 4.98 0.23 3.31
CA TRP A 57 6.20 -0.42 3.82
C TRP A 57 5.97 -1.93 3.88
N LEU A 58 6.87 -2.75 3.31
CA LEU A 58 6.73 -4.21 3.38
C LEU A 58 6.78 -4.75 4.82
N PHE A 59 7.38 -3.99 5.72
CA PHE A 59 7.48 -4.31 7.14
C PHE A 59 6.93 -3.14 7.97
N ASP A 60 5.66 -2.78 7.77
CA ASP A 60 5.04 -1.67 8.50
C ASP A 60 4.95 -1.95 10.02
N GLU A 61 5.39 -1.01 10.85
CA GLU A 61 5.46 -1.20 12.30
C GLU A 61 4.09 -1.40 12.95
N ALA A 62 3.02 -0.78 12.44
CA ALA A 62 1.67 -0.95 12.97
C ALA A 62 1.15 -2.37 12.67
N GLN A 63 1.46 -2.89 11.49
CA GLN A 63 1.17 -4.28 11.11
C GLN A 63 1.97 -5.26 11.99
N MET A 64 3.27 -5.02 12.17
CA MET A 64 4.11 -5.84 13.05
C MET A 64 3.60 -5.81 14.50
N THR A 65 3.20 -4.64 15.00
CA THR A 65 2.62 -4.48 16.34
C THR A 65 1.31 -5.24 16.49
N ALA A 66 0.42 -5.16 15.48
CA ALA A 66 -0.84 -5.90 15.47
C ALA A 66 -0.64 -7.42 15.44
N ASP A 67 0.46 -7.89 14.84
CA ASP A 67 0.88 -9.30 14.85
C ASP A 67 1.68 -9.69 16.11
N ASN A 68 1.84 -8.77 17.07
CA ASN A 68 2.64 -8.94 18.28
C ASN A 68 4.11 -9.30 17.98
N VAL A 69 4.67 -8.67 16.95
CA VAL A 69 6.04 -8.86 16.48
C VAL A 69 6.86 -7.58 16.69
N GLY A 70 7.94 -7.70 17.45
CA GLY A 70 8.95 -6.64 17.59
C GLY A 70 10.03 -6.71 16.51
N ALA A 71 11.06 -5.86 16.65
CA ALA A 71 12.27 -5.97 15.83
C ALA A 71 12.88 -7.38 15.98
N PRO A 72 13.28 -8.04 14.89
CA PRO A 72 13.71 -9.43 14.94
C PRO A 72 15.04 -9.56 15.68
N VAL A 73 15.07 -10.37 16.74
CA VAL A 73 16.28 -10.69 17.50
C VAL A 73 16.63 -12.18 17.45
N SER A 74 15.80 -13.01 16.81
CA SER A 74 15.97 -14.46 16.67
C SER A 74 15.66 -14.96 15.26
N LYS A 75 16.20 -16.13 14.88
CA LYS A 75 15.95 -16.75 13.57
C LYS A 75 14.45 -17.00 13.27
N PRO A 76 13.64 -17.53 14.20
CA PRO A 76 12.20 -17.68 13.95
C PRO A 76 11.48 -16.35 13.69
N GLN A 77 11.88 -15.28 14.37
CA GLN A 77 11.33 -13.94 14.12
C GLN A 77 11.75 -13.41 12.74
N TRP A 78 12.99 -13.68 12.31
CA TRP A 78 13.44 -13.39 10.95
C TRP A 78 12.61 -14.13 9.90
N ASP A 79 12.39 -15.43 10.06
CA ASP A 79 11.60 -16.23 9.13
C ASP A 79 10.14 -15.72 9.05
N TYR A 80 9.56 -15.32 10.19
CA TYR A 80 8.24 -14.70 10.24
C TYR A 80 8.20 -13.37 9.47
N ILE A 81 9.15 -12.46 9.71
CA ILE A 81 9.20 -11.16 9.05
C ILE A 81 9.39 -11.32 7.54
N HIS A 82 10.25 -12.25 7.11
CA HIS A 82 10.41 -12.58 5.69
C HIS A 82 9.11 -13.11 5.07
N LYS A 83 8.39 -13.98 5.78
CA LYS A 83 7.08 -14.46 5.34
C LYS A 83 6.07 -13.30 5.26
N MET A 84 6.03 -12.43 6.26
CA MET A 84 5.16 -11.26 6.29
C MET A 84 5.40 -10.34 5.09
N GLY A 85 6.66 -10.02 4.80
CA GLY A 85 7.03 -9.20 3.64
C GLY A 85 6.66 -9.86 2.31
N ASN A 86 6.86 -11.18 2.17
CA ASN A 86 6.45 -11.93 0.98
C ASN A 86 4.93 -11.94 0.80
N ASP A 87 4.19 -12.22 1.86
CA ASP A 87 2.73 -12.23 1.87
C ASP A 87 2.17 -10.84 1.48
N LEU A 88 2.75 -9.76 2.00
CA LEU A 88 2.35 -8.40 1.65
C LEU A 88 2.69 -8.07 0.19
N ARG A 89 3.88 -8.42 -0.28
CA ARG A 89 4.27 -8.29 -1.69
C ARG A 89 3.28 -9.00 -2.62
N THR A 90 2.92 -10.24 -2.31
CA THR A 90 1.94 -11.00 -3.10
C THR A 90 0.56 -10.35 -3.11
N SER A 91 0.13 -9.72 -2.00
CA SER A 91 -1.14 -9.00 -1.97
C SER A 91 -1.20 -7.77 -2.89
N LEU A 92 -0.03 -7.27 -3.32
CA LEU A 92 0.12 -6.10 -4.17
C LEU A 92 0.28 -6.45 -5.65
N GLU A 93 0.34 -7.74 -6.03
CA GLU A 93 0.60 -8.17 -7.42
C GLU A 93 -0.44 -7.65 -8.42
N ASN A 94 -1.70 -7.47 -7.99
CA ASN A 94 -2.78 -6.94 -8.83
C ASN A 94 -2.99 -5.43 -8.69
N VAL A 95 -2.10 -4.72 -7.99
CA VAL A 95 -2.16 -3.26 -7.83
C VAL A 95 -1.38 -2.60 -8.96
N THR A 96 -2.06 -1.73 -9.72
CA THR A 96 -1.52 -1.13 -10.95
C THR A 96 -0.54 0.02 -10.68
N ALA A 97 -0.71 0.74 -9.57
CA ALA A 97 0.16 1.83 -9.16
C ALA A 97 0.58 1.62 -7.70
N VAL A 98 1.79 1.11 -7.48
CA VAL A 98 2.30 0.75 -6.15
C VAL A 98 3.75 1.18 -5.94
N PHE A 99 4.05 1.62 -4.73
CA PHE A 99 5.41 1.89 -4.26
C PHE A 99 5.60 1.23 -2.89
N ALA A 100 6.27 0.07 -2.88
CA ALA A 100 6.39 -0.80 -1.71
C ALA A 100 7.84 -1.09 -1.29
N PRO A 101 8.52 -0.15 -0.61
CA PRO A 101 9.90 -0.33 -0.14
C PRO A 101 10.02 -1.37 0.99
N SER A 102 11.12 -2.12 0.96
CA SER A 102 11.43 -3.19 1.93
C SER A 102 12.11 -2.66 3.20
N CYS A 103 11.45 -1.74 3.91
CA CYS A 103 11.96 -1.15 5.16
C CYS A 103 10.99 -1.39 6.32
N ILE A 104 11.54 -1.42 7.55
CA ILE A 104 10.76 -1.33 8.78
C ILE A 104 10.52 0.15 9.06
N SER A 105 9.27 0.59 8.99
CA SER A 105 8.89 1.96 9.27
C SER A 105 7.38 2.09 9.38
N HIS A 106 6.89 3.28 9.72
CA HIS A 106 5.47 3.60 9.68
C HIS A 106 5.22 5.01 9.14
N MET A 107 4.17 5.16 8.32
CA MET A 107 3.83 6.38 7.57
C MET A 107 4.96 6.88 6.63
N VAL A 108 4.63 7.75 5.68
CA VAL A 108 5.65 8.34 4.78
C VAL A 108 5.44 9.82 4.51
N LEU A 109 4.24 10.25 4.15
CA LEU A 109 4.00 11.62 3.66
C LEU A 109 4.15 12.70 4.73
N THR A 110 4.11 12.33 6.01
CA THR A 110 4.32 13.25 7.14
C THR A 110 5.78 13.44 7.51
N LYS A 111 6.72 12.66 6.92
CA LYS A 111 8.15 12.71 7.25
C LYS A 111 8.88 13.72 6.37
N LYS A 112 9.79 14.52 6.92
CA LYS A 112 10.53 15.56 6.18
C LYS A 112 11.35 15.00 5.00
N ASP A 113 11.82 13.78 5.14
CA ASP A 113 12.71 13.07 4.22
C ASP A 113 11.97 12.11 3.28
N TRP A 114 10.63 12.14 3.21
CA TRP A 114 9.82 11.28 2.32
C TRP A 114 10.28 11.29 0.87
N ARG A 115 10.84 12.42 0.42
CA ARG A 115 11.40 12.63 -0.93
C ARG A 115 12.64 11.77 -1.22
N HIS A 116 13.31 11.28 -0.18
CA HIS A 116 14.51 10.45 -0.29
C HIS A 116 14.21 8.95 -0.31
N VAL A 117 12.98 8.54 0.01
CA VAL A 117 12.58 7.13 -0.07
C VAL A 117 12.62 6.69 -1.52
N LYS A 118 13.40 5.63 -1.79
CA LYS A 118 13.67 5.13 -3.14
C LYS A 118 13.54 3.61 -3.20
N ILE A 119 13.06 3.12 -4.33
CA ILE A 119 13.20 1.72 -4.76
C ILE A 119 14.14 1.75 -5.95
N ASN A 120 15.28 1.08 -5.85
CA ASN A 120 16.38 1.21 -6.80
C ASN A 120 16.78 2.69 -6.98
N LYS A 121 16.57 3.24 -8.18
CA LYS A 121 16.91 4.63 -8.53
C LYS A 121 15.70 5.58 -8.56
N VAL A 122 14.49 5.08 -8.32
CA VAL A 122 13.24 5.85 -8.44
C VAL A 122 12.75 6.23 -7.06
N SER A 123 12.58 7.54 -6.80
CA SER A 123 12.02 8.05 -5.55
C SER A 123 10.49 8.03 -5.54
N LEU A 124 9.89 8.09 -4.35
CA LEU A 124 8.43 8.20 -4.21
C LEU A 124 7.85 9.41 -4.96
N PRO A 125 8.41 10.64 -4.86
CA PRO A 125 7.95 11.76 -5.70
C PRO A 125 8.04 11.49 -7.21
N GLN A 126 9.10 10.83 -7.66
CA GLN A 126 9.24 10.47 -9.08
C GLN A 126 8.17 9.46 -9.50
N ALA A 127 7.90 8.45 -8.68
CA ALA A 127 6.85 7.46 -8.95
C ALA A 127 5.45 8.09 -8.98
N LEU A 128 5.16 9.01 -8.07
CA LEU A 128 3.91 9.79 -8.07
C LEU A 128 3.78 10.66 -9.33
N ARG A 129 4.87 11.32 -9.74
CA ARG A 129 4.90 12.09 -10.98
C ARG A 129 4.67 11.20 -12.20
N CYS A 130 5.27 10.01 -12.24
CA CYS A 130 4.99 9.03 -13.29
C CYS A 130 3.52 8.61 -13.30
N TRP A 131 2.92 8.38 -12.14
CA TRP A 131 1.50 8.03 -12.02
C TRP A 131 0.56 9.17 -12.46
N GLU A 132 0.89 10.42 -12.12
CA GLU A 132 0.14 11.61 -12.57
C GLU A 132 0.23 11.80 -14.09
N LEU A 133 1.41 11.55 -14.66
CA LEU A 133 1.66 11.68 -16.10
C LEU A 133 1.11 10.51 -16.92
N GLN A 134 0.79 9.38 -16.29
CA GLN A 134 0.02 8.35 -16.96
C GLN A 134 -1.31 8.97 -17.34
N VAL A 135 -1.57 9.07 -18.64
CA VAL A 135 -2.93 9.30 -19.13
C VAL A 135 -3.76 8.22 -18.47
N HIS A 136 -4.65 8.59 -17.56
CA HIS A 136 -5.64 7.66 -17.03
C HIS A 136 -6.50 7.28 -18.23
N GLU A 137 -6.08 6.23 -18.96
CA GLU A 137 -6.90 5.65 -19.99
C GLU A 137 -8.16 5.15 -19.28
N HIS A 138 -9.23 5.94 -19.37
CA HIS A 138 -10.58 5.50 -19.07
C HIS A 138 -11.06 4.40 -20.04
N ASN A 139 -10.17 3.79 -20.82
CA ASN A 139 -10.45 2.75 -21.81
C ASN A 139 -9.49 1.58 -21.62
N HIS A 140 -10.03 0.45 -21.19
CA HIS A 140 -9.34 -0.82 -20.92
C HIS A 140 -8.67 -1.50 -22.14
N HIS A 141 -8.41 -0.81 -23.24
CA HIS A 141 -7.88 -1.43 -24.46
C HIS A 141 -7.01 -0.44 -25.22
N HIS A 142 -5.69 -0.46 -25.03
CA HIS A 142 -4.70 -0.76 -26.07
C HIS A 142 -3.27 -0.68 -25.48
N HIS A 143 -2.47 -1.71 -25.73
CA HIS A 143 -1.04 -1.70 -25.44
C HIS A 143 -0.36 -0.65 -26.32
N HIS A 144 0.22 0.40 -25.73
CA HIS A 144 1.18 1.26 -26.44
C HIS A 144 2.61 1.02 -25.92
N PRO A 145 3.55 0.60 -26.80
CA PRO A 145 4.94 0.42 -26.43
C PRO A 145 5.70 1.74 -26.55
N HIS A 146 6.63 1.96 -25.63
CA HIS A 146 7.66 3.02 -25.60
C HIS A 146 7.25 4.38 -25.00
N HIS A 147 7.36 4.50 -23.67
CA HIS A 147 7.71 5.76 -23.03
C HIS A 147 9.18 5.71 -22.56
N HIS A 148 10.06 6.40 -23.28
CA HIS A 148 11.39 6.75 -22.79
C HIS A 148 11.25 7.87 -21.74
N LEU A 149 11.02 7.50 -20.47
CA LEU A 149 11.02 8.43 -19.34
C LEU A 149 12.32 8.26 -18.53
N TYR A 150 13.43 8.67 -19.15
CA TYR A 150 14.62 9.11 -18.44
C TYR A 150 14.92 10.53 -18.92
N ASP A 151 14.24 11.50 -18.32
CA ASP A 151 14.78 12.86 -18.29
C ASP A 151 15.38 13.04 -16.88
N PRO A 152 16.70 13.13 -16.72
CA PRO A 152 17.29 13.40 -15.41
C PRO A 152 16.78 14.76 -14.93
N MET A 153 16.15 14.78 -13.75
CA MET A 153 15.73 16.04 -13.14
C MET A 153 16.94 16.97 -13.04
N ASN A 154 16.91 18.05 -13.81
CA ASN A 154 17.94 19.07 -13.82
C ASN A 154 18.01 19.72 -12.44
N THR A 155 19.06 19.43 -11.68
CA THR A 155 19.26 19.86 -10.29
C THR A 155 19.47 21.38 -10.11
N GLU A 156 19.41 22.15 -11.20
CA GLU A 156 19.60 23.61 -11.21
C GLU A 156 18.31 24.41 -10.97
N ALA A 157 17.14 23.77 -10.92
CA ALA A 157 15.84 24.45 -10.77
C ALA A 157 15.26 24.41 -9.34
N LEU A 158 16.08 24.25 -8.30
CA LEU A 158 15.65 24.44 -6.92
C LEU A 158 16.07 25.84 -6.44
N PRO A 159 15.15 26.68 -5.95
CA PRO A 159 15.52 27.95 -5.33
C PRO A 159 16.42 27.65 -4.12
N ARG A 160 17.63 28.23 -4.15
CA ARG A 160 18.52 28.25 -2.97
C ARG A 160 17.83 29.11 -1.91
N ILE A 161 17.50 28.48 -0.78
CA ILE A 161 17.22 29.18 0.48
C ILE A 161 18.53 29.24 1.24
#